data_AF-A0AAE0CUT2-F1
#
_entry.id   AF-A0AAE0CUT2-F1
#
_cell.length_a   1.000
_cell.length_b   1.000
_cell.length_c   1.000
_cell.angle_alpha   90.00
_cell.angle_beta   90.00
_cell.angle_gamma   90.00
#
_symmetry.space_group_name_H-M   'P 1'
#
loop_
_entity.id
_entity.type
_entity.pdbx_description
1 polymer ?
#
loop_
_entity_poly.entity_id
_entity_poly.type
_entity_poly.pdbx_seq_one_letter_code
_entity_poly.pdbx_strand_id
1 'polypeptide(L)'
;MIGEVLVVDGGSTGKFMRVRVRMDIDQPLKRCLRVDIMGDGVETVMLLRYERLPNHCFKCGRVGHRTMDCASNEPIPVINGTEEPLFGLWLRATRPFRKNNQR
;
A
#
# COMPACT_ATOMS: atom_id res chain seq x y z
N MET A 1 -7.89 4.27 -9.06
CA MET A 1 -7.42 2.95 -9.55
C MET A 1 -6.00 2.71 -9.05
N ILE A 2 -5.62 1.47 -8.68
CA ILE A 2 -4.28 1.12 -8.14
C ILE A 2 -3.22 0.80 -9.21
N GLY A 3 -3.61 0.89 -10.48
CA GLY A 3 -2.81 0.44 -11.62
C GLY A 3 -3.60 -0.52 -12.51
N GLU A 4 -2.95 -1.01 -13.56
CA GLU A 4 -3.47 -2.04 -14.45
C GLU A 4 -3.32 -3.41 -13.78
N VAL A 5 -4.41 -4.19 -13.68
CA VAL A 5 -4.38 -5.51 -13.05
C VAL A 5 -3.78 -6.53 -14.02
N LEU A 6 -2.70 -7.18 -13.59
CA LEU A 6 -2.02 -8.22 -14.36
C LEU A 6 -2.46 -9.62 -13.94
N VAL A 7 -2.57 -9.84 -12.63
CA VAL A 7 -2.91 -11.16 -12.05
C VAL A 7 -3.70 -10.95 -10.76
N VAL A 8 -4.77 -11.72 -10.58
CA VAL A 8 -5.48 -11.86 -9.31
C VAL A 8 -5.16 -13.25 -8.76
N ASP A 9 -4.53 -13.35 -7.59
CA ASP A 9 -4.26 -14.65 -6.97
C ASP A 9 -5.59 -15.26 -6.48
N GLY A 10 -6.02 -16.39 -7.06
CA GLY A 10 -7.30 -17.07 -6.76
C GLY A 10 -7.38 -17.82 -5.43
N GLY A 11 -6.50 -17.56 -4.47
CA GLY A 11 -6.49 -18.20 -3.15
C GLY A 11 -7.48 -17.55 -2.20
N SER A 12 -8.77 -17.89 -2.29
CA SER A 12 -9.87 -17.32 -1.48
C SER A 12 -9.90 -17.77 -0.01
N THR A 13 -8.86 -18.44 0.49
CA THR A 13 -8.82 -19.00 1.85
C THR A 13 -8.27 -18.04 2.92
N GLY A 14 -8.14 -16.74 2.63
CA GLY A 14 -7.49 -15.77 3.52
C GLY A 14 -8.28 -14.48 3.77
N LYS A 15 -7.90 -13.75 4.83
CA LYS A 15 -8.43 -12.43 5.23
C LYS A 15 -8.12 -11.27 4.25
N PHE A 16 -7.49 -11.56 3.11
CA PHE A 16 -7.00 -10.54 2.17
C PHE A 16 -6.92 -11.10 0.74
N MET A 17 -7.09 -10.23 -0.25
CA MET A 17 -6.85 -10.52 -1.67
C MET A 17 -5.43 -10.09 -2.04
N ARG A 18 -4.77 -10.85 -2.92
CA ARG A 18 -3.48 -10.48 -3.50
C ARG A 18 -3.66 -10.24 -4.99
N VAL A 19 -3.20 -9.08 -5.44
CA VAL A 19 -3.30 -8.66 -6.84
C VAL A 19 -1.93 -8.18 -7.26
N ARG A 20 -1.49 -8.57 -8.46
CA ARG A 20 -0.32 -7.98 -9.12
C ARG A 20 -0.81 -6.93 -10.09
N VAL A 21 -0.28 -5.73 -9.94
CA VAL A 21 -0.62 -4.58 -10.78
C VAL A 21 0.62 -4.01 -11.42
N ARG A 22 0.46 -3.48 -12.63
CA ARG A 22 1.41 -2.53 -13.21
C ARG A 22 1.02 -1.14 -12.73
N MET A 23 1.95 -0.45 -12.10
CA MET A 23 1.73 0.89 -11.57
C MET A 23 2.88 1.82 -11.97
N ASP A 24 2.54 3.10 -12.08
CA ASP A 24 3.49 4.19 -12.25
C ASP A 24 4.16 4.51 -10.91
N ILE A 25 5.49 4.40 -10.85
CA ILE A 25 6.28 4.59 -9.63
C ILE A 25 6.57 6.07 -9.33
N ASP A 26 6.38 6.94 -10.32
CA ASP A 26 6.51 8.39 -10.16
C ASP A 26 5.28 8.99 -9.47
N GLN A 27 4.22 8.19 -9.30
CA GLN A 27 3.05 8.55 -8.51
C GLN A 27 3.16 8.03 -7.07
N PRO A 28 2.58 8.75 -6.10
CA PRO A 28 2.46 8.26 -4.73
C PRO A 28 1.73 6.92 -4.67
N LEU A 29 2.24 6.00 -3.83
CA LEU A 29 1.57 4.75 -3.53
C LEU A 29 0.12 5.00 -3.06
N LYS A 30 -0.82 4.14 -3.42
CA LYS A 30 -2.17 4.18 -2.84
C LYS A 30 -2.16 3.54 -1.46
N ARG A 31 -2.87 4.12 -0.50
CA ARG A 31 -2.90 3.65 0.90
C ARG A 31 -4.14 2.80 1.21
N CYS A 32 -5.23 3.10 0.53
CA CYS A 32 -6.49 2.39 0.64
C CYS A 32 -7.23 2.39 -0.70
N LEU A 33 -8.23 1.52 -0.79
CA LEU A 33 -9.24 1.49 -1.84
C LEU A 33 -10.62 1.61 -1.22
N ARG A 34 -11.50 2.37 -1.87
CA ARG A 34 -12.93 2.31 -1.61
C ARG A 34 -13.53 1.39 -2.67
N VAL A 35 -14.19 0.33 -2.22
CA VAL A 35 -14.76 -0.70 -3.10
C VAL A 35 -16.15 -1.04 -2.60
N ASP A 36 -17.13 -0.94 -3.49
CA ASP A 36 -18.41 -1.60 -3.29
C ASP A 36 -18.26 -3.06 -3.70
N ILE A 37 -18.22 -3.93 -2.69
CA ILE A 37 -17.99 -5.37 -2.89
C ILE A 37 -19.31 -6.06 -3.30
N MET A 38 -20.44 -5.54 -2.83
CA MET A 38 -21.76 -6.18 -2.98
C MET A 38 -22.55 -5.62 -4.17
N GLY A 39 -22.14 -4.48 -4.72
CA GLY A 39 -22.86 -3.77 -5.77
C GLY A 39 -24.10 -3.03 -5.26
N ASP A 40 -24.22 -2.80 -3.95
CA ASP A 40 -25.37 -2.17 -3.30
C ASP A 40 -25.16 -0.68 -3.02
N GLY A 41 -24.05 -0.11 -3.49
CA GLY A 41 -23.63 1.27 -3.26
C GLY A 41 -22.89 1.49 -1.94
N VAL A 42 -22.74 0.47 -1.09
CA VAL A 42 -22.04 0.58 0.20
C VAL A 42 -20.55 0.30 0.02
N GLU A 43 -19.76 1.38 0.02
CA GLU A 43 -18.32 1.26 -0.12
C GLU A 43 -17.62 0.82 1.17
N THR A 44 -16.77 -0.19 1.04
CA THR A 44 -15.83 -0.62 2.08
C THR A 44 -14.44 -0.05 1.83
N VAL A 45 -13.79 0.46 2.86
CA VAL A 45 -12.38 0.90 2.79
C VAL A 45 -11.46 -0.29 3.03
N MET A 46 -10.73 -0.70 1.99
CA MET A 46 -9.70 -1.72 2.05
C MET A 46 -8.32 -1.07 2.22
N LEU A 47 -7.58 -1.45 3.25
CA LEU A 47 -6.19 -1.01 3.43
C LEU A 47 -5.26 -1.78 2.49
N LEU A 48 -4.38 -1.05 1.80
CA LEU A 48 -3.41 -1.65 0.90
C LEU A 48 -2.11 -1.97 1.62
N ARG A 49 -1.54 -3.14 1.30
CA ARG A 49 -0.21 -3.57 1.73
C ARG A 49 0.56 -4.07 0.51
N TYR A 50 1.80 -3.61 0.37
CA TYR A 50 2.66 -3.89 -0.78
C TYR A 50 3.68 -4.95 -0.41
N GLU A 51 3.75 -6.00 -1.22
CA GLU A 51 4.81 -6.99 -1.14
C GLU A 51 6.05 -6.49 -1.87
N ARG A 52 7.23 -6.78 -1.30
CA ARG A 52 8.53 -6.40 -1.89
C ARG A 52 8.66 -4.89 -2.18
N LEU A 53 7.95 -4.06 -1.43
CA LEU A 53 8.00 -2.61 -1.58
C LEU A 53 9.45 -2.11 -1.41
N PRO A 54 10.05 -1.40 -2.38
CA PRO A 54 11.36 -0.80 -2.18
C PRO A 54 11.33 0.33 -1.15
N ASN A 55 12.48 0.96 -0.93
CA ASN A 55 12.51 2.19 -0.15
C ASN A 55 11.64 3.25 -0.86
N HIS A 56 10.77 3.87 -0.08
CA HIS A 56 9.84 4.90 -0.53
C HIS A 56 9.86 6.06 0.46
N CYS A 57 9.46 7.23 -0.01
CA CYS A 57 9.40 8.44 0.78
C CYS A 57 8.17 8.43 1.69
N PHE A 58 8.36 8.63 2.99
CA PHE A 58 7.24 8.64 3.95
C PHE A 58 6.40 9.93 3.87
N LYS A 59 6.98 10.99 3.32
CA LYS A 59 6.32 12.28 3.08
C LYS A 59 5.43 12.26 1.84
N CYS A 60 6.00 11.96 0.67
CA CYS A 60 5.26 12.03 -0.60
C CYS A 60 4.79 10.68 -1.15
N GLY A 61 5.19 9.55 -0.57
CA GLY A 61 4.72 8.21 -0.97
C GLY A 61 5.32 7.64 -2.26
N ARG A 62 6.25 8.35 -2.92
CA ARG A 62 6.92 7.87 -4.15
C ARG A 62 8.08 6.94 -3.84
N VAL A 63 8.34 6.02 -4.76
CA VAL A 63 9.50 5.11 -4.69
C VAL A 63 10.75 5.84 -5.21
N GLY A 64 11.93 5.46 -4.71
CA GLY A 64 13.21 5.90 -5.30
C GLY A 64 13.99 6.95 -4.52
N HIS A 65 13.42 7.53 -3.45
CA HIS A 65 14.14 8.44 -2.55
C HIS A 65 13.69 8.28 -1.09
N ARG A 66 14.49 8.79 -0.16
CA ARG A 66 14.15 8.82 1.28
C ARG A 66 13.42 10.10 1.61
N THR A 67 12.74 10.12 2.76
CA THR A 67 12.02 11.31 3.26
C THR A 67 12.92 12.55 3.36
N MET A 68 14.17 12.37 3.80
CA MET A 68 15.17 13.44 3.92
C MET A 68 15.61 14.03 2.57
N ASP A 69 15.50 13.27 1.48
CA ASP A 69 15.90 13.69 0.13
C ASP A 69 14.68 14.20 -0.67
N CYS A 70 13.54 14.40 -0.01
CA CYS A 70 12.28 14.70 -0.70
C CYS A 70 12.19 16.17 -1.08
N ALA A 71 12.17 16.45 -2.38
CA ALA A 71 11.99 17.80 -2.93
C ALA A 71 10.53 18.32 -2.88
N SER A 72 9.59 17.58 -2.27
CA SER A 72 8.21 18.03 -2.14
C SER A 72 8.12 19.18 -1.12
N ASN A 73 7.43 20.25 -1.49
CA ASN A 73 7.15 21.37 -0.57
C ASN A 73 5.93 21.12 0.33
N GLU A 74 5.16 20.06 0.06
CA GLU A 74 4.00 19.69 0.89
C GLU A 74 4.42 19.42 2.33
N PRO A 75 3.80 20.03 3.35
CA PRO A 75 4.15 19.78 4.74
C PRO A 75 3.72 18.36 5.18
N ILE A 76 4.41 17.81 6.18
CA ILE A 76 3.94 16.61 6.85
C ILE A 76 2.76 17.00 7.75
N PRO A 77 1.62 16.29 7.71
CA PRO A 77 0.49 16.59 8.58
C PRO A 77 0.88 16.51 10.06
N VAL A 78 0.36 17.44 10.85
CA VAL A 78 0.55 17.44 12.30
C VAL A 78 -0.72 16.91 12.97
N ILE A 79 -0.61 15.80 13.69
CA ILE A 79 -1.70 15.18 14.45
C ILE A 79 -1.32 15.23 15.92
N ASN A 80 -2.15 15.86 16.75
CA ASN A 80 -1.90 16.03 18.19
C ASN A 80 -0.51 16.63 18.50
N GLY A 81 -0.07 17.60 17.69
CA GLY A 81 1.23 18.27 17.85
C GLY A 81 2.44 17.48 17.33
N THR A 82 2.23 16.30 16.72
CA THR A 82 3.31 15.46 16.18
C THR A 82 3.22 15.37 14.66
N GLU A 83 4.35 15.53 13.96
CA GLU A 83 4.43 15.28 12.51
C GLU A 83 4.21 13.79 12.23
N GLU A 84 3.13 13.49 11.52
CA GLU A 84 2.71 12.12 11.16
C GLU A 84 2.75 11.97 9.63
N PRO A 85 3.80 11.34 9.09
CA PRO A 85 3.91 11.08 7.66
C PRO A 85 2.73 10.27 7.13
N LEU A 86 2.23 10.65 5.96
CA LEU A 86 1.08 9.98 5.33
C LEU A 86 1.38 8.52 4.95
N PHE A 87 2.65 8.16 4.83
CA PHE A 87 3.15 6.85 4.41
C PHE A 87 4.15 6.33 5.45
N GLY A 88 4.37 5.01 5.46
CA GLY A 88 5.32 4.43 6.40
C GLY A 88 5.56 2.94 6.19
N LEU A 89 6.34 2.34 7.09
CA LEU A 89 6.65 0.91 7.04
C LEU A 89 5.41 0.01 7.10
N TRP A 90 4.32 0.51 7.68
CA TRP A 90 3.03 -0.16 7.68
C TRP A 90 2.48 -0.41 6.27
N LEU A 91 2.94 0.27 5.21
CA LEU A 91 2.55 -0.10 3.84
C LEU A 91 3.18 -1.40 3.37
N ARG A 92 4.22 -1.90 4.03
CA ARG A 92 4.82 -3.20 3.69
C ARG A 92 3.90 -4.31 4.19
N ALA A 93 3.65 -5.29 3.33
CA ALA A 93 3.05 -6.54 3.75
C ALA A 93 4.06 -7.33 4.59
N THR A 94 3.69 -7.70 5.81
CA THR A 94 4.42 -8.70 6.59
C THR A 94 4.22 -10.06 5.94
N ARG A 95 5.30 -10.80 5.69
CA ARG A 95 5.17 -12.19 5.25
C ARG A 95 4.51 -12.97 6.38
N PRO A 96 3.41 -13.70 6.16
CA PRO A 96 3.06 -14.76 7.10
C PRO A 96 4.25 -15.71 7.18
N PHE A 97 4.66 -16.07 8.40
CA PHE A 97 5.69 -17.08 8.62
C PHE A 97 5.30 -18.32 7.81
N ARG A 98 6.11 -18.70 6.81
CA ARG A 98 5.91 -19.98 6.14
C ARG A 98 6.21 -21.05 7.18
N LYS A 99 5.20 -21.75 7.69
CA LYS A 99 5.43 -23.05 8.32
C LYS A 99 5.98 -23.94 7.20
N ASN A 100 7.29 -24.15 7.18
CA ASN A 100 7.92 -25.15 6.33
C ASN A 100 7.37 -26.51 6.78
N ASN A 101 6.40 -27.05 6.05
CA ASN A 101 6.21 -28.50 6.03
C ASN A 101 7.21 -29.06 5.02
N GLN A 102 8.42 -29.35 5.51
CA GLN A 102 9.27 -30.34 4.85
C GLN A 102 8.55 -31.69 4.96
N ARG A 103 8.21 -32.27 3.81
CA ARG A 103 7.96 -33.71 3.65
C ARG A 103 9.28 -34.38 3.34
#